data_AF-A0A0H4JAQ5-F1
#
_entry.id   AF-A0A0H4JAQ5-F1
#
_cell.length_a   1.000
_cell.length_b   1.000
_cell.length_c   1.000
_cell.angle_alpha   90.00
_cell.angle_beta   90.00
_cell.angle_gamma   90.00
#
_symmetry.space_group_name_H-M   'P 1'
#
loop_
_entity.id
_entity.type
_entity.pdbx_description
1 polymer ?
#
loop_
_entity_poly.entity_id
_entity_poly.type
_entity_poly.pdbx_seq_one_letter_code
_entity_poly.pdbx_strand_id
1 'polypeptide(L)' 'MKKLFKNIFYFVKELAGENHYQRYLKDAQSRHASHKLMTQKEFYIHQIEKKWNKINRCC' A
#
# COMPACT_ATOMS: atom_id res chain seq x y z
N MET A 1 20.66 -21.36 7.66
CA MET A 1 21.03 -19.95 7.43
C MET A 1 20.35 -19.31 6.22
N LYS A 2 20.42 -19.86 4.99
CA LYS A 2 19.82 -19.24 3.78
C LYS A 2 18.31 -18.92 3.87
N LYS A 3 17.52 -19.74 4.57
CA LYS A 3 16.08 -19.50 4.79
C LYS A 3 15.79 -18.28 5.68
N LEU A 4 16.65 -18.00 6.66
CA LEU A 4 16.46 -16.90 7.60
C LEU A 4 16.66 -15.55 6.89
N PHE A 5 17.70 -15.45 6.07
CA PHE A 5 17.93 -14.28 5.21
C PHE A 5 16.80 -14.03 4.23
N LYS A 6 16.22 -15.09 3.64
CA LYS A 6 15.04 -14.97 2.78
C LYS A 6 13.83 -14.39 3.50
N ASN A 7 13.58 -14.85 4.73
CA ASN A 7 12.44 -14.38 5.52
C ASN A 7 12.61 -12.92 5.96
N ILE A 8 13.81 -12.53 6.40
CA ILE A 8 14.11 -11.13 6.75
C ILE A 8 13.99 -10.23 5.52
N PHE A 9 14.50 -10.67 4.37
CA PHE A 9 14.38 -9.90 3.12
C PHE A 9 12.93 -9.73 2.67
N TYR A 10 12.11 -10.77 2.80
CA TYR A 10 10.67 -10.68 2.55
C TYR A 10 9.99 -9.71 3.51
N PHE A 11 10.35 -9.77 4.79
CA PHE A 11 9.81 -8.87 5.81
C PHE A 11 10.20 -7.40 5.58
N VAL A 12 11.44 -7.15 5.17
CA VAL A 12 11.91 -5.81 4.80
C VAL A 12 11.18 -5.31 3.55
N LYS A 13 10.94 -6.16 2.55
CA LYS A 13 10.11 -5.81 1.37
C LYS A 13 8.67 -5.49 1.75
N GLU A 14 8.11 -6.24 2.69
CA GLU A 14 6.78 -5.99 3.23
C GLU A 14 6.71 -4.65 3.97
N LEU A 15 7.70 -4.34 4.82
CA LEU A 15 7.83 -3.07 5.54
C LEU A 15 8.16 -1.88 4.62
N ALA A 16 8.94 -2.07 3.58
CA ALA A 16 9.24 -1.06 2.55
C ALA A 16 8.01 -0.71 1.71
N GLY A 17 6.96 -1.51 1.83
CA GLY A 17 5.65 -1.21 1.30
C GLY A 17 5.38 -1.80 -0.08
N GLU A 18 6.23 -2.71 -0.57
CA GLU A 18 5.99 -3.43 -1.84
C GLU A 18 4.65 -4.19 -1.81
N ASN A 19 4.19 -4.62 -0.62
CA ASN A 19 2.95 -5.36 -0.43
C ASN A 19 1.72 -4.49 -0.09
N HIS A 20 1.84 -3.15 -0.03
CA HIS A 20 0.71 -2.29 0.36
C HIS A 20 -0.46 -2.38 -0.62
N TYR A 21 -0.16 -2.48 -1.92
CA TYR A 21 -1.18 -2.63 -2.95
C TYR A 21 -1.92 -3.96 -2.82
N GLN A 22 -1.21 -5.06 -2.55
CA GLN A 22 -1.81 -6.37 -2.34
C GLN A 22 -2.70 -6.40 -1.09
N ARG A 23 -2.28 -5.71 -0.03
CA ARG A 23 -3.11 -5.54 1.17
C ARG A 23 -4.34 -4.69 0.89
N TYR A 24 -4.23 -3.63 0.10
CA TYR A 24 -5.36 -2.84 -0.38
C TYR A 24 -6.36 -3.69 -1.16
N LEU A 25 -5.89 -4.56 -2.07
CA LEU A 25 -6.77 -5.46 -2.83
C LEU A 25 -7.53 -6.43 -1.91
N LYS A 26 -6.87 -7.02 -0.91
CA LYS A 26 -7.53 -7.91 0.07
C LYS A 26 -8.60 -7.17 0.90
N ASP A 27 -8.27 -5.98 1.39
CA ASP A 27 -9.21 -5.15 2.16
C ASP A 27 -10.39 -4.69 1.28
N ALA A 28 -10.13 -4.32 0.03
CA ALA A 28 -11.16 -3.86 -0.89
C ALA A 28 -12.08 -4.99 -1.34
N GLN A 29 -11.53 -6.19 -1.60
CA GLN A 29 -12.33 -7.39 -1.89
C GLN A 29 -13.22 -7.80 -0.72
N SER A 30 -12.74 -7.65 0.52
CA SER A 30 -13.53 -8.01 1.71
C SER A 30 -14.61 -6.98 2.08
N ARG A 31 -14.42 -5.70 1.76
CA ARG A 31 -15.35 -4.62 2.14
C ARG A 31 -16.30 -4.17 1.04
N HIS A 32 -15.87 -4.20 -0.24
CA HIS A 32 -16.65 -3.65 -1.34
C HIS A 32 -16.44 -4.43 -2.65
N ALA A 33 -17.18 -5.52 -2.83
CA ALA A 33 -17.14 -6.32 -4.06
C ALA A 33 -17.56 -5.53 -5.32
N SER A 34 -18.27 -4.40 -5.16
CA SER A 34 -18.82 -3.59 -6.26
C SER A 34 -18.06 -2.29 -6.55
N HIS A 35 -17.04 -1.93 -5.77
CA HIS A 35 -16.27 -0.70 -6.02
C HIS A 35 -15.16 -0.96 -7.02
N LYS A 36 -14.96 -0.03 -7.96
CA LYS A 36 -13.85 -0.09 -8.90
C LYS A 36 -12.53 -0.03 -8.11
N LEU A 37 -11.75 -1.10 -8.19
CA LEU A 37 -10.43 -1.17 -7.56
C LEU A 37 -9.50 -0.18 -8.26
N MET A 38 -8.78 0.62 -7.48
CA MET A 38 -7.70 1.45 -8.01
C MET A 38 -6.62 0.55 -8.59
N THR A 39 -6.03 0.97 -9.70
CA THR A 39 -4.79 0.37 -10.20
C THR A 39 -3.64 0.64 -9.24
N GLN A 40 -2.55 -0.13 -9.36
CA GLN A 40 -1.36 0.05 -8.50
C GLN A 40 -0.81 1.47 -8.53
N LYS A 41 -0.81 2.10 -9.72
CA LYS A 41 -0.34 3.48 -9.91
C LYS A 41 -1.25 4.49 -9.22
N GLU A 42 -2.57 4.34 -9.40
CA GLU A 42 -3.56 5.21 -8.74
C GLU A 42 -3.49 5.07 -7.23
N PHE A 43 -3.37 3.85 -6.71
CA PHE A 43 -3.18 3.61 -5.28
C PHE A 43 -1.93 4.33 -4.74
N TYR A 44 -0.81 4.23 -5.46
CA TYR A 44 0.44 4.90 -5.04
C TYR A 44 0.31 6.42 -5.03
N ILE A 45 -0.25 7.01 -6.09
CA ILE A 45 -0.50 8.46 -6.16
C ILE A 45 -1.45 8.89 -5.04
N HIS A 46 -2.53 8.15 -4.80
CA HIS A 46 -3.47 8.43 -3.72
C HIS A 46 -2.79 8.38 -2.34
N GLN A 47 -1.86 7.44 -2.10
CA GLN A 47 -1.09 7.43 -0.84
C GLN A 47 -0.15 8.64 -0.71
N ILE A 48 0.50 9.06 -1.81
CA ILE A 48 1.34 10.26 -1.84
C ILE A 48 0.48 11.49 -1.53
N GLU A 49 -0.62 11.69 -2.26
CA GLU A 49 -1.54 12.79 -2.01
C GLU A 49 -2.07 12.74 -0.59
N LYS A 50 -2.53 11.60 -0.08
CA LYS A 50 -2.99 11.49 1.31
C LYS A 50 -1.91 11.88 2.33
N LYS A 51 -0.64 11.56 2.06
CA LYS A 51 0.50 11.88 2.93
C LYS A 51 0.85 13.36 2.88
N TRP A 52 0.87 13.96 1.69
CA TRP A 52 1.41 15.30 1.45
C TRP A 52 0.36 16.39 1.29
N ASN A 53 -0.89 16.02 1.04
CA ASN A 53 -2.03 16.92 0.84
C ASN A 53 -2.83 17.12 2.15
N LYS A 54 -2.27 16.71 3.30
CA LYS A 54 -2.87 16.99 4.60
C LYS A 54 -2.42 18.35 5.12
N ILE A 55 -3.40 19.26 5.17
CA ILE A 55 -3.37 20.60 5.75
C ILE A 55 -2.51 21.60 4.96
N ASN A 56 -3.04 22.08 3.83
CA ASN A 56 -2.76 23.45 3.39
C ASN A 56 -3.58 24.40 4.28
N ARG A 57 -3.13 24.64 5.52
CA ARG A 57 -3.52 25.85 6.26
C ARG A 57 -2.72 27.01 5.65
N CYS A 58 -3.00 27.32 4.39
CA CYS A 58 -2.69 28.66 3.93
C CYS A 58 -3.88 29.52 4.38
N CYS A 59 -3.54 30.42 5.29
CA CYS A 59 -4.33 31.55 5.75
C CYS A 59 -4.91 32.33 4.57
#